data_AF-A0AA35SQ17-F1
#
_entry.id   AF-A0AA35SQ17-F1
#
_cell.length_a   1.000
_cell.length_b   1.000
_cell.length_c   1.000
_cell.angle_alpha   90.00
_cell.angle_beta   90.00
_cell.angle_gamma   90.00
#
_symmetry.space_group_name_H-M   'P 1'
#
loop_
_entity.id
_entity.type
_entity.pdbx_description
1 polymer ?
#
loop_
_entity_poly.entity_id
_entity_poly.type
_entity_poly.pdbx_seq_one_letter_code
_entity_poly.pdbx_strand_id
1 'polypeptide(L)'
;MCPLYIYTLTIVCVYCTVFQGDMESNGKSVSRQGARVSYSTGPIVWGEPGTNGQHAFYQLIHQGTKVIPCDFIAPVETQNPLANGLHHEILLANFLAQTEALMRGKTRGEAKEELVKAGIKGDQLNALIPHKIFEGNKPTNSIMVQKLTPFNLGALIALYEHKIFTQGVIWDINSYDQWGVELGKQLAKIIQPELHGDKPASGHDSSTNGLVNYIKTHRK
;
A
#
# COMPACT_ATOMS: atom_id res chain seq x y z
N MET A 1 8.88 -17.30 4.84
CA MET A 1 8.71 -16.38 3.69
C MET A 1 8.21 -15.05 4.22
N CYS A 2 8.96 -13.97 3.99
CA CYS A 2 8.55 -12.62 4.37
C CYS A 2 7.43 -12.15 3.41
N PRO A 3 6.28 -11.66 3.88
CA PRO A 3 5.26 -11.13 2.98
C PRO A 3 5.83 -9.92 2.23
N LEU A 4 5.78 -9.97 0.90
CA LEU A 4 6.17 -8.85 0.05
C LEU A 4 5.02 -7.83 0.07
N TYR A 5 5.29 -6.63 0.58
CA TYR A 5 4.35 -5.52 0.57
C TYR A 5 4.82 -4.54 -0.51
N ILE A 6 4.08 -4.42 -1.61
CA ILE A 6 4.38 -3.40 -2.61
C ILE A 6 3.60 -2.15 -2.24
N TYR A 7 4.31 -1.07 -1.99
CA TYR A 7 3.75 0.25 -1.80
C TYR A 7 3.82 1.01 -3.13
N THR A 8 2.79 1.78 -3.44
CA THR A 8 2.82 2.63 -4.63
C THR A 8 2.44 4.05 -4.19
N LEU A 9 3.40 4.98 -4.18
CA LEU A 9 3.15 6.41 -4.04
C LEU A 9 2.80 6.98 -5.41
N THR A 10 1.55 7.37 -5.61
CA THR A 10 1.10 8.02 -6.85
C THR A 10 0.46 9.36 -6.54
N ILE A 11 0.89 10.44 -7.17
CA ILE A 11 0.25 11.77 -7.00
C ILE A 11 -1.19 11.84 -7.58
N VAL A 12 -1.75 10.71 -8.03
CA VAL A 12 -2.98 10.62 -8.85
C VAL A 12 -3.88 9.50 -8.36
N CYS A 13 -5.20 9.70 -8.48
CA CYS A 13 -6.27 8.77 -8.11
C CYS A 13 -6.33 7.49 -8.99
N VAL A 14 -5.23 6.72 -9.02
CA VAL A 14 -5.13 5.40 -9.68
C VAL A 14 -5.22 4.26 -8.65
N TYR A 15 -5.24 4.62 -7.36
CA TYR A 15 -5.11 3.74 -6.19
C TYR A 15 -6.13 2.60 -6.15
N CYS A 16 -7.42 2.92 -6.12
CA CYS A 16 -8.45 1.89 -5.91
C CYS A 16 -8.46 0.87 -7.05
N THR A 17 -8.28 1.33 -8.29
CA THR A 17 -8.29 0.46 -9.47
C THR A 17 -7.09 -0.50 -9.47
N VAL A 18 -5.90 -0.02 -9.09
CA VAL A 18 -4.70 -0.88 -9.01
C VAL A 18 -4.76 -1.82 -7.81
N PHE A 19 -5.31 -1.39 -6.66
CA PHE A 19 -5.42 -2.27 -5.48
C PHE A 19 -6.32 -3.46 -5.77
N GLN A 20 -7.52 -3.20 -6.27
CA GLN A 20 -8.44 -4.26 -6.66
C GLN A 20 -7.82 -5.09 -7.80
N GLY A 21 -7.31 -4.43 -8.84
CA GLY A 21 -6.71 -5.10 -10.00
C GLY A 21 -5.56 -6.04 -9.65
N ASP A 22 -4.64 -5.66 -8.76
CA ASP A 22 -3.49 -6.50 -8.39
C ASP A 22 -3.92 -7.62 -7.42
N MET A 23 -4.58 -7.25 -6.31
CA MET A 23 -4.88 -8.19 -5.22
C MET A 23 -5.99 -9.18 -5.58
N GLU A 24 -7.05 -8.77 -6.30
CA GLU A 24 -8.12 -9.69 -6.72
C GLU A 24 -7.64 -10.63 -7.83
N SER A 25 -6.78 -10.14 -8.73
CA SER A 25 -6.22 -10.94 -9.81
C SER A 25 -5.21 -11.97 -9.31
N ASN A 26 -4.17 -11.51 -8.60
CA ASN A 26 -3.00 -12.34 -8.26
C ASN A 26 -2.98 -12.85 -6.81
N GLY A 27 -3.95 -12.47 -5.98
CA GLY A 27 -4.15 -12.99 -4.62
C GLY A 27 -4.67 -14.44 -4.61
N LYS A 28 -3.95 -15.35 -5.29
CA LYS A 28 -4.36 -16.74 -5.52
C LYS A 28 -3.43 -17.71 -4.82
N SER A 29 -3.95 -18.87 -4.45
CA SER A 29 -3.19 -19.93 -3.77
C SER A 29 -3.18 -21.27 -4.51
N VAL A 30 -3.79 -21.34 -5.70
CA VAL A 30 -3.89 -22.54 -6.53
C VAL A 30 -3.38 -22.21 -7.94
N SER A 31 -2.54 -23.07 -8.50
CA SER A 31 -2.00 -22.92 -9.85
C SER A 31 -3.03 -23.32 -10.91
N ARG A 32 -2.73 -23.05 -12.18
CA ARG A 32 -3.59 -23.42 -13.32
C ARG A 32 -3.81 -24.92 -13.48
N GLN A 33 -2.93 -25.75 -12.90
CA GLN A 33 -3.05 -27.21 -12.88
C GLN A 33 -3.87 -27.73 -11.68
N GLY A 34 -4.41 -26.83 -10.85
CA GLY A 34 -5.24 -27.18 -9.69
C GLY A 34 -4.45 -27.56 -8.45
N ALA A 35 -3.12 -27.45 -8.46
CA ALA A 35 -2.29 -27.72 -7.29
C ALA A 35 -2.13 -26.47 -6.41
N ARG A 36 -2.07 -26.64 -5.08
CA ARG A 36 -1.79 -25.53 -4.17
C ARG A 36 -0.34 -25.08 -4.32
N VAL A 37 -0.10 -23.78 -4.44
CA VAL A 37 1.25 -23.22 -4.57
C VAL A 37 2.01 -23.27 -3.24
N SER A 38 3.33 -23.47 -3.32
CA SER A 38 4.24 -23.49 -2.16
C SER A 38 5.09 -22.22 -2.04
N TYR A 39 4.76 -21.17 -2.78
CA TYR A 39 5.47 -19.88 -2.87
C TYR A 39 4.48 -18.72 -2.68
N SER A 40 5.01 -17.52 -2.45
CA SER A 40 4.21 -16.29 -2.39
C SER A 40 3.71 -15.88 -3.79
N THR A 41 2.47 -15.42 -3.87
CA THR A 41 1.85 -14.87 -5.09
C THR A 41 1.63 -13.35 -4.93
N GLY A 42 0.45 -12.83 -5.26
CA GLY A 42 0.12 -11.41 -5.23
C GLY A 42 0.46 -10.74 -3.89
N PRO A 43 1.14 -9.58 -3.91
CA PRO A 43 1.45 -8.82 -2.71
C PRO A 43 0.22 -8.08 -2.20
N ILE A 44 0.29 -7.61 -0.96
CA ILE A 44 -0.67 -6.59 -0.48
C ILE A 44 -0.23 -5.25 -1.06
N VAL A 45 -1.13 -4.60 -1.80
CA VAL A 45 -0.91 -3.28 -2.38
C VAL A 45 -1.65 -2.23 -1.55
N TRP A 46 -0.95 -1.15 -1.21
CA TRP A 46 -1.48 -0.07 -0.39
C TRP A 46 -0.74 1.25 -0.68
N GLY A 47 -1.33 2.39 -0.32
CA GLY A 47 -0.79 3.70 -0.68
C GLY A 47 -1.76 4.86 -0.49
N GLU A 48 -1.21 6.07 -0.38
CA GLU A 48 -1.95 7.34 -0.38
C GLU A 48 -1.21 8.44 -1.15
N PRO A 49 -1.95 9.46 -1.65
CA PRO A 49 -1.53 10.82 -1.91
C PRO A 49 -0.14 11.27 -1.46
N GLY A 50 0.82 11.60 -2.32
CA GLY A 50 1.89 12.52 -1.90
C GLY A 50 1.34 13.95 -1.76
N THR A 51 1.59 14.73 -0.70
CA THR A 51 2.46 14.54 0.48
C THR A 51 1.75 13.97 1.72
N ASN A 52 0.45 13.71 1.68
CA ASN A 52 -0.33 13.21 2.83
C ASN A 52 0.26 11.92 3.41
N GLY A 53 0.61 10.96 2.56
CA GLY A 53 1.23 9.70 2.98
C GLY A 53 2.58 9.88 3.69
N GLN A 54 3.32 10.96 3.38
CA GLN A 54 4.61 11.26 4.01
C GLN A 54 4.48 11.54 5.51
N HIS A 55 3.32 12.04 5.94
CA HIS A 55 3.06 12.34 7.35
C HIS A 55 2.30 11.22 8.08
N ALA A 56 1.89 10.16 7.38
CA ALA A 56 1.12 9.07 7.95
C ALA A 56 2.01 7.86 8.31
N PHE A 57 2.69 7.27 7.31
CA PHE A 57 3.32 5.95 7.47
C PHE A 57 4.76 5.86 6.94
N TYR A 58 5.33 6.97 6.44
CA TYR A 58 6.73 7.00 5.98
C TYR A 58 7.73 6.72 7.10
N GLN A 59 7.36 7.01 8.34
CA GLN A 59 8.14 6.59 9.52
C GLN A 59 8.39 5.07 9.51
N LEU A 60 7.36 4.28 9.21
CA LEU A 60 7.47 2.82 9.13
C LEU A 60 8.29 2.39 7.91
N ILE A 61 8.15 3.08 6.78
CA ILE A 61 8.95 2.77 5.58
C ILE A 61 10.43 3.00 5.88
N HIS A 62 10.80 4.14 6.47
CA HIS A 62 12.18 4.55 6.72
C HIS A 62 12.87 3.80 7.87
N GLN A 63 12.17 3.56 8.99
CA GLN A 63 12.79 2.99 10.20
C GLN A 63 12.08 1.74 10.73
N GLY A 64 11.06 1.25 10.02
CA GLY A 64 10.44 -0.02 10.33
C GLY A 64 11.32 -1.21 9.91
N THR A 65 10.93 -2.39 10.39
CA THR A 65 11.68 -3.64 10.21
C THR A 65 11.32 -4.41 8.94
N LYS A 66 10.41 -3.88 8.13
CA LYS A 66 9.98 -4.49 6.87
C LYS A 66 10.58 -3.74 5.68
N VAL A 67 11.06 -4.49 4.70
CA VAL A 67 11.39 -3.94 3.38
C VAL A 67 10.08 -3.82 2.60
N ILE A 68 9.79 -2.60 2.15
CA ILE A 68 8.58 -2.25 1.41
C ILE A 68 9.05 -1.61 0.11
N PRO A 69 9.07 -2.34 -1.02
CA PRO A 69 9.33 -1.73 -2.33
C PRO A 69 8.28 -0.68 -2.66
N CYS A 70 8.73 0.48 -3.14
CA CYS A 70 7.86 1.62 -3.41
C CYS A 70 7.90 2.08 -4.88
N ASP A 71 6.77 2.15 -5.56
CA ASP A 71 6.67 2.83 -6.86
C ASP A 71 6.27 4.30 -6.64
N PHE A 72 7.15 5.24 -6.95
CA PHE A 72 6.92 6.68 -6.88
C PHE A 72 6.53 7.22 -8.26
N ILE A 73 5.36 7.86 -8.39
CA ILE A 73 4.84 8.39 -9.66
C ILE A 73 4.52 9.88 -9.56
N ALA A 74 5.10 10.70 -10.45
CA ALA A 74 4.86 12.13 -10.52
C ALA A 74 4.79 12.67 -11.96
N PRO A 75 3.92 13.66 -12.25
CA PRO A 75 3.99 14.40 -13.50
C PRO A 75 5.04 15.52 -13.44
N VAL A 76 5.77 15.75 -14.54
CA VAL A 76 6.70 16.89 -14.68
C VAL A 76 5.92 18.21 -14.65
N GLU A 77 4.77 18.28 -15.31
CA GLU A 77 3.90 19.45 -15.38
C GLU A 77 2.65 19.30 -14.51
N THR A 78 2.35 20.34 -13.74
CA THR A 78 1.07 20.45 -13.02
C THR A 78 -0.07 20.85 -13.94
N GLN A 79 -1.29 20.38 -13.63
CA GLN A 79 -2.52 20.90 -14.22
C GLN A 79 -2.89 22.29 -13.64
N ASN A 80 -2.40 22.61 -12.44
CA ASN A 80 -2.74 23.82 -11.69
C ASN A 80 -1.45 24.54 -11.25
N PRO A 81 -0.87 25.44 -12.07
CA PRO A 81 0.37 26.16 -11.74
C PRO A 81 0.11 27.31 -10.76
N LEU A 82 -0.38 27.00 -9.56
CA LEU A 82 -0.61 27.96 -8.49
C LEU A 82 0.70 28.57 -7.99
N ALA A 83 0.66 29.84 -7.58
CA ALA A 83 1.82 30.58 -7.07
C ALA A 83 3.05 30.46 -7.99
N ASN A 84 2.86 30.64 -9.31
CA ASN A 84 3.89 30.49 -10.34
C ASN A 84 4.59 29.11 -10.35
N GLY A 85 3.89 28.06 -9.93
CA GLY A 85 4.41 26.69 -9.92
C GLY A 85 5.11 26.29 -8.62
N LEU A 86 5.21 27.18 -7.62
CA LEU A 86 5.89 26.92 -6.35
C LEU A 86 5.40 25.63 -5.67
N HIS A 87 4.09 25.38 -5.67
CA HIS A 87 3.53 24.15 -5.07
C HIS A 87 4.01 22.88 -5.76
N HIS A 88 4.12 22.93 -7.10
CA HIS A 88 4.58 21.78 -7.89
C HIS A 88 6.08 21.55 -7.74
N GLU A 89 6.86 22.64 -7.61
CA GLU A 89 8.29 22.58 -7.31
C GLU A 89 8.54 21.91 -5.96
N ILE A 90 7.82 22.32 -4.91
CA ILE A 90 7.92 21.69 -3.58
C ILE A 90 7.52 20.21 -3.63
N LEU A 91 6.47 19.88 -4.39
CA LEU A 91 6.03 18.50 -4.57
C LEU A 91 7.12 17.63 -5.23
N LEU A 92 7.72 18.11 -6.32
CA LEU A 92 8.80 17.41 -7.02
C LEU A 92 10.08 17.31 -6.18
N ALA A 93 10.42 18.34 -5.41
CA ALA A 93 11.54 18.29 -4.47
C ALA A 93 11.33 17.18 -3.44
N ASN A 94 10.13 17.07 -2.86
CA ASN A 94 9.79 15.99 -1.93
C ASN A 94 9.78 14.61 -2.60
N PHE A 95 9.28 14.50 -3.82
CA PHE A 95 9.32 13.26 -4.59
C PHE A 95 10.76 12.73 -4.73
N LEU A 96 11.69 13.59 -5.18
CA LEU A 96 13.09 13.23 -5.38
C LEU A 96 13.78 12.92 -4.04
N ALA A 97 13.63 13.81 -3.06
CA ALA A 97 14.26 13.68 -1.75
C ALA A 97 13.87 12.38 -1.02
N GLN A 98 12.62 11.92 -1.17
CA GLN A 98 12.18 10.69 -0.51
C GLN A 98 12.85 9.45 -1.09
N THR A 99 12.95 9.35 -2.42
CA THR A 99 13.62 8.21 -3.07
C THR A 99 15.13 8.21 -2.78
N GLU A 100 15.76 9.38 -2.73
CA GLU A 100 17.17 9.50 -2.31
C GLU A 100 17.36 9.10 -0.85
N ALA A 101 16.50 9.58 0.06
CA ALA A 101 16.58 9.25 1.47
C ALA A 101 16.40 7.74 1.73
N LEU A 102 15.51 7.07 1.00
CA LEU A 102 15.29 5.63 1.08
C LEU A 102 16.51 4.83 0.60
N MET A 103 17.19 5.31 -0.44
CA MET A 103 18.42 4.69 -0.93
C MET A 103 19.60 4.92 0.02
N ARG A 104 19.88 6.19 0.36
CA ARG A 104 21.10 6.60 1.07
C ARG A 104 21.05 6.32 2.56
N GLY A 105 19.90 6.54 3.19
CA GLY A 105 19.80 6.59 4.64
C GLY A 105 20.60 7.75 5.24
N LYS A 106 20.95 7.59 6.52
CA LYS A 106 21.70 8.55 7.33
C LYS A 106 22.53 7.78 8.35
N THR A 107 23.85 7.89 8.22
CA THR A 107 24.81 7.17 9.06
C THR A 107 24.85 7.71 10.48
N ARG A 108 25.44 6.93 11.39
CA ARG A 108 25.69 7.35 12.78
C ARG A 108 26.54 8.64 12.86
N GLY A 109 27.51 8.79 11.97
CA GLY A 109 28.38 9.97 11.90
C GLY A 109 27.59 11.23 11.55
N GLU A 110 26.84 11.18 10.45
CA GLU A 110 25.97 12.28 10.02
C GLU A 110 24.94 12.66 11.09
N ALA A 111 24.28 11.66 11.69
CA ALA A 111 23.29 11.89 12.75
C ALA A 111 23.92 12.56 13.99
N LYS A 112 25.14 12.15 14.37
CA LYS A 112 25.87 12.76 15.49
C LYS A 112 26.25 14.20 15.17
N GLU A 113 26.78 14.48 13.98
CA GLU A 113 27.15 15.83 13.57
C GLU A 113 25.95 16.78 13.55
N GLU A 114 24.80 16.32 13.05
CA GLU A 114 23.54 17.07 13.05
C GLU A 114 23.08 17.41 14.46
N LEU A 115 23.08 16.43 15.38
CA LEU A 115 22.66 16.63 16.77
C LEU A 115 23.60 17.58 17.52
N VAL A 116 24.91 17.50 17.27
CA VAL A 116 25.90 18.42 17.87
C VAL A 116 25.70 19.85 17.35
N LYS A 117 25.46 20.02 16.05
CA LYS A 117 25.13 21.34 15.45
C LYS A 117 23.83 21.92 16.01
N ALA A 118 22.86 21.07 16.34
CA ALA A 118 21.62 21.46 17.02
C ALA A 118 21.81 21.77 18.53
N GLY A 119 23.05 21.71 19.04
CA GLY A 119 23.36 22.05 20.42
C GLY A 119 23.15 20.92 21.44
N ILE A 120 22.81 19.70 21.00
CA ILE A 120 22.59 18.55 21.88
C ILE A 120 23.93 17.93 22.29
N LYS A 121 24.13 17.72 23.59
CA LYS A 121 25.41 17.25 24.17
C LYS A 121 25.19 16.21 25.28
N GLY A 122 26.28 15.60 25.72
CA GLY A 122 26.31 14.68 26.86
C GLY A 122 25.49 13.42 26.63
N ASP A 123 24.86 12.92 27.69
CA ASP A 123 24.10 11.66 27.66
C ASP A 123 22.91 11.71 26.71
N GLN A 124 22.29 12.89 26.53
CA GLN A 124 21.19 13.10 25.60
C GLN A 124 21.61 12.87 24.14
N LEU A 125 22.83 13.29 23.76
CA LEU A 125 23.37 13.03 22.42
C LEU A 125 23.50 11.52 22.17
N ASN A 126 24.09 10.81 23.13
CA ASN A 126 24.29 9.36 23.02
C ASN A 126 22.97 8.59 22.95
N ALA A 127 21.96 9.05 23.69
CA ALA A 127 20.62 8.46 23.67
C ALA A 127 19.87 8.71 22.35
N LEU A 128 20.04 9.88 21.72
CA LEU A 128 19.30 10.24 20.50
C LEU A 128 19.91 9.70 19.20
N ILE A 129 21.23 9.47 19.17
CA ILE A 129 21.93 9.00 17.97
C ILE A 129 21.26 7.75 17.36
N PRO A 130 20.96 6.66 18.09
CA PRO A 130 20.36 5.47 17.51
C PRO A 130 19.01 5.72 16.82
N HIS A 131 18.21 6.64 17.35
CA HIS A 131 16.89 6.99 16.80
C HIS A 131 16.96 7.89 15.55
N LYS A 132 18.11 8.51 15.29
CA LYS A 132 18.34 9.39 14.14
C LYS A 132 19.10 8.70 13.00
N ILE A 133 19.44 7.42 13.16
CA ILE A 133 20.03 6.61 12.10
C ILE A 133 18.92 6.15 11.14
N PHE A 134 19.21 6.22 9.85
CA PHE A 134 18.37 5.66 8.79
C PHE A 134 19.23 4.65 8.04
N GLU A 135 18.82 3.39 8.02
CA GLU A 135 19.63 2.32 7.41
C GLU A 135 19.77 2.46 5.89
N GLY A 136 18.83 3.17 5.24
CA GLY A 136 18.79 3.27 3.79
C GLY A 136 18.56 1.91 3.13
N ASN A 137 19.06 1.74 1.90
CA ASN A 137 18.96 0.51 1.13
C ASN A 137 17.51 -0.02 0.98
N LYS A 138 16.56 0.90 0.80
CA LYS A 138 15.14 0.57 0.58
C LYS A 138 14.78 0.85 -0.88
N PRO A 139 14.31 -0.17 -1.63
CA PRO A 139 14.18 -0.06 -3.07
C PRO A 139 12.96 0.77 -3.48
N THR A 140 13.15 1.63 -4.48
CA THR A 140 12.08 2.42 -5.10
C THR A 140 12.20 2.43 -6.61
N ASN A 141 11.08 2.41 -7.33
CA ASN A 141 11.03 2.81 -8.73
C ASN A 141 10.51 4.26 -8.82
N SER A 142 11.10 5.08 -9.69
CA SER A 142 10.62 6.44 -9.97
C SER A 142 10.08 6.50 -11.39
N ILE A 143 8.77 6.69 -11.54
CA ILE A 143 8.07 6.77 -12.82
C ILE A 143 7.61 8.21 -13.04
N MET A 144 8.19 8.87 -14.03
CA MET A 144 7.84 10.24 -14.40
C MET A 144 6.99 10.23 -15.67
N VAL A 145 5.94 11.04 -15.70
CA VAL A 145 5.16 11.33 -16.92
C VAL A 145 5.22 12.82 -17.22
N GLN A 146 5.15 13.24 -18.48
CA GLN A 146 5.27 14.68 -18.80
C GLN A 146 4.16 15.49 -18.13
N LYS A 147 2.90 15.09 -18.33
CA LYS A 147 1.71 15.70 -17.75
C LYS A 147 0.64 14.64 -17.60
N LEU A 148 -0.21 14.74 -16.58
CA LEU A 148 -1.30 13.78 -16.42
C LEU A 148 -2.47 14.10 -17.36
N THR A 149 -2.37 13.65 -18.61
CA THR A 149 -3.43 13.69 -19.61
C THR A 149 -4.22 12.37 -19.61
N PRO A 150 -5.42 12.29 -20.21
CA PRO A 150 -6.14 11.03 -20.37
C PRO A 150 -5.31 9.93 -21.04
N PHE A 151 -4.50 10.30 -22.04
CA PHE A 151 -3.58 9.39 -22.72
C PHE A 151 -2.52 8.81 -21.76
N ASN A 152 -1.82 9.69 -21.02
CA ASN A 152 -0.77 9.26 -20.09
C ASN A 152 -1.35 8.47 -18.90
N LEU A 153 -2.56 8.82 -18.46
CA LEU A 153 -3.28 8.05 -17.44
C LEU A 153 -3.62 6.64 -17.95
N GLY A 154 -4.15 6.51 -19.17
CA GLY A 154 -4.45 5.21 -19.78
C GLY A 154 -3.19 4.35 -19.94
N ALA A 155 -2.07 4.96 -20.38
CA ALA A 155 -0.79 4.29 -20.50
C ALA A 155 -0.26 3.79 -19.13
N LEU A 156 -0.40 4.59 -18.07
CA LEU A 156 -0.03 4.18 -16.71
C LEU A 156 -0.90 3.02 -16.20
N ILE A 157 -2.20 3.03 -16.47
CA ILE A 157 -3.09 1.93 -16.08
C ILE A 157 -2.69 0.65 -16.82
N ALA A 158 -2.53 0.71 -18.14
CA ALA A 158 -2.14 -0.43 -18.96
C ALA A 158 -0.77 -1.01 -18.56
N LEU A 159 0.17 -0.16 -18.14
CA LEU A 159 1.46 -0.60 -17.59
C LEU A 159 1.26 -1.53 -16.39
N TYR A 160 0.39 -1.17 -15.44
CA TYR A 160 0.12 -1.99 -14.27
C TYR A 160 -0.71 -3.24 -14.62
N GLU A 161 -1.67 -3.16 -15.55
CA GLU A 161 -2.40 -4.34 -16.04
C GLU A 161 -1.44 -5.39 -16.62
N HIS A 162 -0.47 -4.95 -17.43
CA HIS A 162 0.54 -5.85 -18.01
C HIS A 162 1.55 -6.35 -16.98
N LYS A 163 1.91 -5.55 -15.96
CA LYS A 163 2.69 -6.01 -14.80
C LYS A 163 1.95 -7.15 -14.10
N ILE A 164 0.67 -6.95 -13.76
CA ILE A 164 -0.17 -7.93 -13.05
C ILE A 164 -0.28 -9.22 -13.88
N PHE A 165 -0.57 -9.10 -15.18
CA PHE A 165 -0.59 -10.24 -16.10
C PHE A 165 0.72 -11.02 -16.11
N THR A 166 1.85 -10.30 -16.27
CA THR A 166 3.18 -10.93 -16.34
C THR A 166 3.49 -11.71 -15.06
N GLN A 167 3.20 -11.12 -13.89
CA GLN A 167 3.37 -11.79 -12.61
C GLN A 167 2.51 -13.05 -12.49
N GLY A 168 1.23 -12.98 -12.90
CA GLY A 168 0.33 -14.14 -12.88
C GLY A 168 0.74 -15.27 -13.82
N VAL A 169 1.30 -14.93 -14.99
CA VAL A 169 1.89 -15.91 -15.90
C VAL A 169 3.07 -16.63 -15.25
N ILE A 170 4.01 -15.88 -14.66
CA ILE A 170 5.21 -16.40 -13.98
C ILE A 170 4.82 -17.30 -12.80
N TRP A 171 3.84 -16.89 -11.99
CA TRP A 171 3.37 -17.65 -10.82
C TRP A 171 2.45 -18.82 -11.17
N ASP A 172 2.17 -19.03 -12.46
CA ASP A 172 1.31 -20.10 -12.93
C ASP A 172 -0.10 -20.11 -12.34
N ILE A 173 -0.66 -18.92 -12.13
CA ILE A 173 -2.02 -18.71 -11.58
C ILE A 173 -2.97 -18.16 -12.66
N ASN A 174 -4.27 -18.18 -12.39
CA ASN A 174 -5.27 -17.48 -13.20
C ASN A 174 -5.52 -16.08 -12.62
N SER A 175 -5.09 -15.04 -13.33
CA SER A 175 -5.28 -13.65 -12.93
C SER A 175 -6.69 -13.11 -13.20
N TYR A 176 -7.56 -13.87 -13.89
CA TYR A 176 -8.81 -13.33 -14.44
C TYR A 176 -10.08 -13.98 -13.87
N ASP A 177 -9.96 -14.73 -12.76
CA ASP A 177 -11.10 -15.23 -11.99
C ASP A 177 -11.11 -14.66 -10.55
N GLN A 178 -12.22 -14.83 -9.84
CA GLN A 178 -12.39 -14.30 -8.48
C GLN A 178 -13.30 -15.17 -7.58
N TRP A 179 -13.11 -16.49 -7.59
CA TRP A 179 -13.92 -17.44 -6.81
C TRP A 179 -13.97 -17.15 -5.29
N GLY A 180 -12.95 -16.47 -4.75
CA GLY A 180 -12.85 -16.13 -3.33
C GLY A 180 -14.00 -15.25 -2.80
N VAL A 181 -14.74 -14.56 -3.67
CA VAL A 181 -15.84 -13.67 -3.26
C VAL A 181 -17.17 -14.40 -3.05
N GLU A 182 -17.27 -15.67 -3.46
CA GLU A 182 -18.56 -16.38 -3.51
C GLU A 182 -19.07 -16.81 -2.14
N LEU A 183 -18.17 -17.32 -1.29
CA LEU A 183 -18.55 -17.83 0.03
C LEU A 183 -19.23 -16.73 0.88
N GLY A 184 -18.66 -15.51 0.88
CA GLY A 184 -19.26 -14.38 1.58
C GLY A 184 -20.65 -14.03 1.08
N LYS A 185 -20.87 -14.06 -0.24
CA LYS A 185 -22.19 -13.80 -0.85
C LYS A 185 -23.21 -14.89 -0.48
N GLN A 186 -22.79 -16.15 -0.45
CA GLN A 186 -23.66 -17.27 -0.07
C GLN A 186 -24.07 -17.17 1.40
N LEU A 187 -23.11 -16.95 2.31
CA LEU A 187 -23.39 -16.80 3.75
C LEU A 187 -24.25 -15.57 4.03
N ALA A 188 -24.00 -14.44 3.36
CA ALA A 188 -24.81 -13.24 3.51
C ALA A 188 -26.28 -13.47 3.13
N LYS A 189 -26.56 -14.25 2.07
CA LYS A 189 -27.93 -14.61 1.67
C LYS A 189 -28.66 -15.47 2.71
N ILE A 190 -27.92 -16.27 3.48
CA ILE A 190 -28.48 -17.08 4.58
C ILE A 190 -28.75 -16.20 5.80
N ILE A 191 -27.80 -15.32 6.15
CA ILE A 191 -27.88 -14.45 7.34
C ILE A 191 -28.92 -13.33 7.16
N GLN A 192 -29.06 -12.79 5.95
CA GLN A 192 -29.97 -11.66 5.66
C GLN A 192 -31.42 -11.89 6.14
N PRO A 193 -32.12 -12.99 5.79
CA PRO A 193 -33.47 -13.24 6.29
C PRO A 193 -33.50 -13.48 7.81
N GLU A 194 -32.44 -14.05 8.38
CA GLU A 194 -32.37 -14.25 9.82
C GLU A 194 -32.40 -12.92 10.57
N LEU A 195 -31.81 -11.84 10.03
CA LEU A 195 -31.82 -10.52 10.67
C LEU A 195 -33.21 -9.89 10.85
N HIS A 196 -34.22 -10.34 10.11
CA HIS A 196 -35.58 -9.79 10.15
C HIS A 196 -36.54 -10.59 11.05
N GLY A 197 -36.21 -11.83 11.41
CA GLY A 197 -37.10 -12.67 12.22
C GLY A 197 -36.94 -12.43 13.73
N ASP A 198 -38.02 -12.60 14.48
CA ASP A 198 -38.03 -12.45 15.95
C ASP A 198 -37.30 -13.58 16.69
N LYS A 199 -37.04 -14.70 16.00
CA LYS A 199 -36.38 -15.87 16.60
C LYS A 199 -34.87 -15.63 16.78
N PRO A 200 -34.28 -16.02 17.92
CA PRO A 200 -32.83 -16.01 18.08
C PRO A 200 -32.14 -16.87 17.01
N ALA A 201 -31.07 -16.36 16.42
CA ALA A 201 -30.20 -17.11 15.53
C ALA A 201 -29.46 -18.20 16.31
N SER A 202 -29.42 -19.41 15.76
CA SER A 202 -28.78 -20.60 16.35
C SER A 202 -28.13 -21.52 15.31
N GLY A 203 -28.17 -21.17 14.02
CA GLY A 203 -27.69 -22.00 12.91
C GLY A 203 -26.20 -21.84 12.58
N HIS A 204 -25.50 -20.90 13.22
CA HIS A 204 -24.10 -20.57 12.95
C HIS A 204 -23.20 -20.91 14.14
N ASP A 205 -21.91 -20.56 14.04
CA ASP A 205 -21.01 -20.57 15.20
C ASP A 205 -21.47 -19.59 16.29
N SER A 206 -20.93 -19.75 17.51
CA SER A 206 -21.35 -18.96 18.67
C SER A 206 -21.10 -17.46 18.51
N SER A 207 -20.05 -17.05 17.78
CA SER A 207 -19.77 -15.63 17.52
C SER A 207 -20.83 -15.03 16.60
N THR A 208 -21.08 -15.67 15.46
CA THR A 208 -22.06 -15.19 14.47
C THR A 208 -23.48 -15.14 15.05
N ASN A 209 -23.90 -16.19 15.77
CA ASN A 209 -25.20 -16.20 16.45
C ASN A 209 -25.31 -15.07 17.48
N GLY A 210 -24.28 -14.87 18.31
CA GLY A 210 -24.23 -13.80 19.31
C GLY A 210 -24.37 -12.42 18.68
N LEU A 211 -23.63 -12.15 17.60
CA LEU A 211 -23.68 -10.87 16.88
C LEU A 211 -25.04 -10.63 16.22
N VAL A 212 -25.63 -11.64 15.57
CA VAL A 212 -26.96 -11.53 14.96
C VAL A 212 -28.01 -11.19 16.03
N ASN A 213 -27.99 -11.89 17.17
CA ASN A 213 -28.93 -11.64 18.27
C ASN A 213 -28.71 -10.28 18.94
N TYR A 214 -27.46 -9.85 19.08
CA TYR A 214 -27.14 -8.51 19.55
C TYR A 214 -27.69 -7.44 18.60
N ILE A 215 -27.52 -7.60 17.29
CA ILE A 215 -28.08 -6.67 16.30
C ILE A 215 -29.60 -6.60 16.41
N LYS A 216 -30.28 -7.76 16.47
CA LYS A 216 -31.75 -7.81 16.60
C LYS A 216 -32.27 -7.08 17.84
N THR A 217 -31.60 -7.26 18.98
CA THR A 217 -32.01 -6.65 20.25
C THR A 217 -31.82 -5.13 20.29
N HIS A 218 -30.90 -4.59 19.47
CA HIS A 218 -30.55 -3.17 19.46
C HIS A 218 -31.04 -2.40 18.23
N ARG A 219 -31.54 -3.11 17.20
CA ARG A 219 -32.12 -2.52 16.00
C ARG A 219 -33.59 -2.21 16.28
N LYS A 220 -33.90 -0.93 16.49
CA LYS A 220 -35.27 -0.41 16.60
C LYS A 220 -36.02 -0.48 15.27
#